data_AF-A0A3B9WKG1-F1
#
_entry.id   AF-A0A3B9WKG1-F1
#
_cell.length_a   1.000
_cell.length_b   1.000
_cell.length_c   1.000
_cell.angle_alpha   90.00
_cell.angle_beta   90.00
_cell.angle_gamma   90.00
#
_symmetry.space_group_name_H-M   'P 1'
#
loop_
_entity.id
_entity.type
_entity.pdbx_description
1 polymer ?
#
loop_
_entity_poly.entity_id
_entity_poly.type
_entity_poly.pdbx_seq_one_letter_code
_entity_poly.pdbx_strand_id
1 'polypeptide(L)'
;SVDALERAGLIVGSGPVLVTGATGGVGSVAVGMLAARGYEVVASTGKAASSDWLKSIGASDVIMRDETSAESPKPLERERWAGSVDCVGGSTLAYVLRTLNYGASVAASGLTGGNGLATTVLPFILRGVNLLGIDSVQTPIAIRRAMWTRIATDLRPSWLDTEHAQIIGLAELPVQLDNILAGKMQGRVLVDPNL
;
A
#
# COMPACT_ATOMS: atom_id res chain seq x y z
N SER A 1 -3.12 7.23 2.78
CA SER A 1 -3.62 6.44 1.64
C SER A 1 -5.00 5.86 1.90
N VAL A 2 -5.20 5.03 2.94
CA VAL A 2 -6.52 4.43 3.26
C VAL A 2 -7.63 5.47 3.40
N ASP A 3 -7.42 6.51 4.22
CA ASP A 3 -8.36 7.63 4.36
C ASP A 3 -8.74 8.31 3.03
N ALA A 4 -7.78 8.46 2.12
CA ALA A 4 -8.04 9.09 0.82
C ALA A 4 -8.93 8.19 -0.06
N LEU A 5 -8.77 6.87 0.02
CA LEU A 5 -9.63 5.92 -0.69
C LEU A 5 -11.06 5.95 -0.13
N GLU A 6 -11.23 5.95 1.19
CA GLU A 6 -12.56 6.05 1.84
C GLU A 6 -13.25 7.37 1.47
N ARG A 7 -12.53 8.50 1.50
CA ARG A 7 -13.06 9.81 1.06
C ARG A 7 -13.44 9.83 -0.42
N ALA A 8 -12.79 9.01 -1.24
CA ALA A 8 -13.11 8.83 -2.66
C ALA A 8 -14.21 7.78 -2.90
N GLY A 9 -14.88 7.29 -1.85
CA GLY A 9 -16.05 6.43 -1.96
C GLY A 9 -15.79 4.93 -1.80
N LEU A 10 -14.57 4.52 -1.39
CA LEU A 10 -14.30 3.11 -1.11
C LEU A 10 -15.09 2.64 0.12
N ILE A 11 -15.99 1.68 -0.06
CA ILE A 11 -16.79 1.06 1.01
C ILE A 11 -16.51 -0.44 1.12
N VAL A 12 -16.72 -1.00 2.32
CA VAL A 12 -16.57 -2.43 2.57
C VAL A 12 -17.57 -3.21 1.71
N GLY A 13 -17.13 -4.31 1.11
CA GLY A 13 -17.95 -5.17 0.25
C GLY A 13 -17.96 -4.77 -1.24
N SER A 14 -17.27 -3.69 -1.64
CA SER A 14 -17.15 -3.31 -3.07
C SER A 14 -16.19 -4.18 -3.90
N GLY A 15 -15.56 -5.18 -3.28
CA GLY A 15 -14.54 -6.05 -3.86
C GLY A 15 -13.17 -5.88 -3.19
N PRO A 16 -12.15 -6.63 -3.64
CA PRO A 16 -10.84 -6.63 -3.02
C PRO A 16 -10.08 -5.32 -3.24
N VAL A 17 -9.31 -4.92 -2.22
CA VAL A 17 -8.42 -3.76 -2.24
C VAL A 17 -6.98 -4.25 -2.39
N LEU A 18 -6.28 -3.77 -3.42
CA LEU A 18 -4.90 -4.14 -3.67
C LEU A 18 -3.94 -3.28 -2.83
N VAL A 19 -2.93 -3.90 -2.23
CA VAL A 19 -1.81 -3.19 -1.62
C VAL A 19 -0.51 -3.63 -2.27
N THR A 20 0.17 -2.72 -2.97
CA THR A 20 1.46 -3.02 -3.63
C THR A 20 2.62 -2.72 -2.69
N GLY A 21 3.75 -3.42 -2.88
CA GLY A 21 4.90 -3.28 -1.99
C GLY A 21 4.54 -3.66 -0.55
N ALA A 22 3.68 -4.67 -0.38
CA ALA A 22 2.97 -4.94 0.87
C ALA A 22 3.91 -5.31 2.04
N THR A 23 5.12 -5.80 1.76
CA THR A 23 6.11 -6.10 2.82
C THR A 23 6.84 -4.87 3.35
N GLY A 24 6.72 -3.73 2.67
CA GLY A 24 7.37 -2.48 3.07
C GLY A 24 6.66 -1.80 4.24
N GLY A 25 7.27 -0.72 4.74
CA GLY A 25 6.76 0.00 5.90
C GLY A 25 5.40 0.66 5.70
N VAL A 26 5.09 1.15 4.49
CA VAL A 26 3.75 1.72 4.17
C VAL A 26 2.76 0.59 3.86
N GLY A 27 3.16 -0.36 3.02
CA GLY A 27 2.30 -1.46 2.58
C GLY A 27 1.79 -2.32 3.73
N SER A 28 2.66 -2.72 4.66
CA SER A 28 2.27 -3.57 5.79
C SER A 28 1.24 -2.91 6.72
N VAL A 29 1.45 -1.63 7.01
CA VAL A 29 0.49 -0.82 7.77
C VAL A 29 -0.82 -0.65 7.00
N ALA A 30 -0.79 -0.41 5.69
CA ALA A 30 -1.99 -0.32 4.87
C ALA A 30 -2.79 -1.63 4.84
N VAL A 31 -2.12 -2.79 4.73
CA VAL A 31 -2.77 -4.11 4.81
C VAL A 31 -3.52 -4.25 6.14
N GLY A 32 -2.85 -3.97 7.25
CA GLY A 32 -3.45 -4.04 8.58
C GLY A 32 -4.60 -3.09 8.79
N MET A 33 -4.46 -1.84 8.35
CA MET A 33 -5.50 -0.82 8.42
C MET A 33 -6.76 -1.25 7.66
N LEU A 34 -6.59 -1.70 6.41
CA LEU A 34 -7.71 -2.12 5.57
C LEU A 34 -8.39 -3.38 6.15
N ALA A 35 -7.61 -4.36 6.61
CA ALA A 35 -8.14 -5.57 7.22
C ALA A 35 -8.93 -5.26 8.51
N ALA A 36 -8.39 -4.41 9.39
CA ALA A 36 -9.07 -3.98 10.62
C ALA A 36 -10.37 -3.22 10.34
N ARG A 37 -10.46 -2.51 9.22
CA ARG A 37 -11.68 -1.84 8.73
C ARG A 37 -12.67 -2.80 8.05
N GLY A 38 -12.31 -4.06 7.85
CA GLY A 38 -13.17 -5.10 7.27
C GLY A 38 -13.08 -5.23 5.75
N TYR A 39 -12.08 -4.62 5.10
CA TYR A 39 -11.86 -4.79 3.67
C TYR A 39 -11.23 -6.16 3.36
N GLU A 40 -11.58 -6.73 2.22
CA GLU A 40 -10.83 -7.84 1.62
C GLU A 40 -9.53 -7.28 1.02
N VAL A 41 -8.37 -7.71 1.53
CA VAL A 41 -7.08 -7.14 1.16
C VAL A 41 -6.24 -8.15 0.38
N VAL A 42 -5.88 -7.81 -0.85
CA VAL A 42 -4.91 -8.58 -1.63
C VAL A 42 -3.56 -7.88 -1.58
N ALA A 43 -2.54 -8.57 -1.08
CA ALA A 43 -1.20 -8.03 -0.93
C ALA A 43 -0.30 -8.46 -2.11
N SER A 44 0.33 -7.49 -2.79
CA SER A 44 1.35 -7.76 -3.81
C SER A 44 2.76 -7.61 -3.24
N THR A 45 3.61 -8.63 -3.43
CA THR A 45 4.97 -8.67 -2.93
C THR A 45 5.97 -9.29 -3.90
N GLY A 46 7.22 -8.82 -3.85
CA GLY A 46 8.37 -9.48 -4.49
C GLY A 46 9.02 -10.56 -3.63
N LYS A 47 8.59 -10.73 -2.38
CA LYS A 47 9.18 -11.66 -1.40
C LYS A 47 8.23 -12.82 -1.16
N ALA A 48 8.37 -13.89 -1.94
CA ALA A 48 7.48 -15.07 -1.83
C ALA A 48 7.45 -15.68 -0.41
N ALA A 49 8.58 -15.62 0.30
CA ALA A 49 8.69 -16.10 1.68
C ALA A 49 7.88 -15.28 2.70
N SER A 50 7.39 -14.09 2.34
CA SER A 50 6.60 -13.23 3.23
C SER A 50 5.10 -13.45 3.11
N SER A 51 4.62 -14.42 2.31
CA SER A 51 3.19 -14.65 2.10
C SER A 51 2.42 -14.98 3.38
N ASP A 52 2.95 -15.89 4.21
CA ASP A 52 2.29 -16.27 5.47
C ASP A 52 2.27 -15.10 6.46
N TRP A 53 3.33 -14.30 6.50
CA TRP A 53 3.37 -13.09 7.30
C TRP A 53 2.39 -12.03 6.80
N LEU A 54 2.23 -11.85 5.49
CA LEU A 54 1.22 -10.93 4.94
C LEU A 54 -0.20 -11.35 5.35
N LYS A 55 -0.47 -12.65 5.38
CA LYS A 55 -1.73 -13.20 5.87
C LYS A 55 -1.89 -13.00 7.38
N SER A 56 -0.83 -13.17 8.18
CA SER A 56 -0.89 -12.93 9.63
C SER A 56 -1.20 -11.47 9.97
N ILE A 57 -0.81 -10.52 9.12
CA ILE A 57 -1.14 -9.09 9.29
C ILE A 57 -2.44 -8.65 8.61
N GLY A 58 -3.22 -9.58 8.05
CA GLY A 58 -4.59 -9.34 7.59
C GLY A 58 -4.85 -9.41 6.08
N ALA A 59 -3.87 -9.78 5.25
CA ALA A 59 -4.13 -10.04 3.83
C ALA A 59 -5.02 -11.29 3.67
N SER A 60 -6.08 -11.20 2.87
CA SER A 60 -6.92 -12.35 2.51
C SER A 60 -6.26 -13.20 1.42
N ASP A 61 -5.49 -12.58 0.53
CA ASP A 61 -4.71 -13.24 -0.50
C ASP A 61 -3.38 -12.52 -0.77
N VAL A 62 -2.43 -13.25 -1.36
CA VAL A 62 -1.10 -12.73 -1.69
C VAL A 62 -0.76 -13.06 -3.14
N ILE A 63 -0.44 -12.03 -3.92
CA ILE A 63 0.00 -12.15 -5.31
C ILE A 63 1.47 -11.73 -5.45
N MET A 64 2.13 -12.27 -6.48
CA MET A 64 3.52 -11.94 -6.76
C MET A 64 3.64 -10.65 -7.56
N ARG A 65 4.71 -9.89 -7.31
CA ARG A 65 4.97 -8.60 -7.99
C ARG A 65 4.91 -8.70 -9.52
N ASP A 66 5.34 -9.84 -10.07
CA ASP A 66 5.44 -10.07 -11.50
C ASP A 66 4.06 -9.99 -12.18
N GLU A 67 2.99 -10.37 -11.48
CA GLU A 67 1.62 -10.18 -11.95
C GLU A 67 1.27 -8.70 -12.06
N THR A 68 1.60 -7.93 -11.03
CA THR A 68 1.27 -6.50 -10.96
C THR A 68 2.21 -5.64 -11.80
N SER A 69 3.39 -6.12 -12.20
CA SER A 69 4.31 -5.38 -13.06
C SER A 69 4.28 -5.84 -14.52
N ALA A 70 3.44 -6.81 -14.87
CA ALA A 70 3.34 -7.33 -16.21
C ALA A 70 3.00 -6.21 -17.21
N GLU A 71 3.67 -6.21 -18.35
CA GLU A 71 3.32 -5.33 -19.46
C GLU A 71 2.10 -5.87 -20.21
N SER A 72 1.31 -4.97 -20.76
CA SER A 72 0.10 -5.32 -21.50
C SER A 72 -0.18 -4.28 -22.56
N PRO A 73 -0.46 -4.68 -23.80
CA PRO A 73 -0.89 -3.74 -24.84
C PRO A 73 -2.35 -3.29 -24.63
N LYS A 74 -3.09 -3.91 -23.70
CA LYS A 74 -4.48 -3.58 -23.44
C LYS A 74 -4.55 -2.37 -22.51
N PRO A 75 -5.15 -1.25 -22.95
CA PRO A 75 -5.30 -0.08 -22.09
C PRO A 75 -6.32 -0.29 -20.96
N LEU A 76 -7.20 -1.29 -21.11
CA LEU A 76 -8.16 -1.74 -20.11
C LEU A 76 -8.09 -3.26 -20.02
N GLU A 77 -7.88 -3.77 -18.81
CA GLU A 77 -7.94 -5.18 -18.49
C GLU A 77 -9.17 -5.48 -17.64
N ARG A 78 -9.38 -6.75 -17.27
CA ARG A 78 -10.50 -7.15 -16.42
C ARG A 78 -10.49 -6.33 -15.12
N GLU A 79 -11.66 -5.83 -14.74
CA GLU A 79 -11.90 -5.17 -13.45
C GLU A 79 -11.66 -6.16 -12.31
N ARG A 80 -10.86 -5.76 -11.33
CA ARG A 80 -10.47 -6.60 -10.19
C ARG A 80 -10.52 -5.85 -8.87
N TRP A 81 -10.09 -4.59 -8.84
CA TRP A 81 -9.78 -3.89 -7.59
C TRP A 81 -10.80 -2.79 -7.30
N ALA A 82 -11.44 -2.87 -6.14
CA ALA A 82 -12.33 -1.82 -5.63
C ALA A 82 -11.56 -0.56 -5.22
N GLY A 83 -10.27 -0.70 -4.95
CA GLY A 83 -9.32 0.37 -4.74
C GLY A 83 -7.91 -0.18 -4.61
N SER A 84 -6.92 0.71 -4.53
CA SER A 84 -5.53 0.29 -4.32
C SER A 84 -4.74 1.30 -3.49
N VAL A 85 -3.90 0.79 -2.58
CA VAL A 85 -2.80 1.56 -2.00
C VAL A 85 -1.53 1.19 -2.75
N ASP A 86 -0.98 2.14 -3.51
CA ASP A 86 0.24 1.91 -4.28
C ASP A 86 1.45 2.52 -3.58
N CYS A 87 2.44 1.67 -3.27
CA CYS A 87 3.72 2.05 -2.68
C CYS A 87 4.87 1.93 -3.69
N VAL A 88 4.59 1.54 -4.94
CA VAL A 88 5.61 1.10 -5.90
C VAL A 88 5.76 2.07 -7.06
N GLY A 89 4.68 2.61 -7.64
CA GLY A 89 4.77 3.44 -8.84
C GLY A 89 5.08 2.61 -10.10
N GLY A 90 5.67 3.25 -11.11
CA GLY A 90 6.17 2.56 -12.30
C GLY A 90 5.10 1.77 -13.10
N SER A 91 5.53 0.65 -13.68
CA SER A 91 4.66 -0.29 -14.37
C SER A 91 3.59 -0.91 -13.46
N THR A 92 3.87 -1.00 -12.16
CA THR A 92 2.91 -1.49 -11.16
C THR A 92 1.71 -0.56 -11.06
N LEU A 93 1.94 0.75 -10.92
CA LEU A 93 0.83 1.71 -10.90
C LEU A 93 0.05 1.74 -12.22
N ALA A 94 0.74 1.59 -13.36
CA ALA A 94 0.08 1.46 -14.66
C ALA A 94 -0.83 0.23 -14.75
N TYR A 95 -0.44 -0.90 -14.13
CA TYR A 95 -1.27 -2.10 -14.01
C TYR A 95 -2.49 -1.87 -13.14
N VAL A 96 -2.31 -1.23 -11.99
CA VAL A 96 -3.42 -0.91 -11.10
C VAL A 96 -4.47 -0.09 -11.84
N LEU A 97 -4.06 0.99 -12.51
CA LEU A 97 -4.99 1.87 -13.22
C LEU A 97 -5.86 1.14 -14.24
N ARG A 98 -5.31 0.22 -15.03
CA ARG A 98 -6.07 -0.52 -16.06
C ARG A 98 -6.87 -1.71 -15.54
N THR A 99 -6.73 -2.07 -14.26
CA THR A 99 -7.43 -3.19 -13.60
C THR A 99 -8.37 -2.76 -12.46
N LEU A 100 -8.40 -1.47 -12.12
CA LEU A 100 -9.40 -0.89 -11.21
C LEU A 100 -10.83 -1.09 -11.74
N ASN A 101 -11.75 -1.31 -10.81
CA ASN A 101 -13.19 -1.33 -11.06
C ASN A 101 -13.69 0.06 -11.49
N TYR A 102 -14.87 0.11 -12.09
CA TYR A 102 -15.58 1.35 -12.40
C TYR A 102 -15.73 2.24 -11.15
N GLY A 103 -15.33 3.51 -11.26
CA GLY A 103 -15.35 4.52 -10.20
C GLY A 103 -14.29 4.33 -9.10
N ALA A 104 -13.47 3.29 -9.18
CA ALA A 104 -12.50 2.98 -8.14
C ALA A 104 -11.28 3.92 -8.17
N SER A 105 -10.55 3.97 -7.06
CA SER A 105 -9.43 4.89 -6.88
C SER A 105 -8.14 4.15 -6.48
N VAL A 106 -7.00 4.68 -6.91
CA VAL A 106 -5.69 4.30 -6.38
C VAL A 106 -5.06 5.48 -5.64
N ALA A 107 -4.55 5.22 -4.43
CA ALA A 107 -3.77 6.16 -3.64
C ALA A 107 -2.28 5.89 -3.83
N ALA A 108 -1.60 6.74 -4.60
CA ALA A 108 -0.18 6.60 -4.94
C ALA A 108 0.70 7.32 -3.90
N SER A 109 1.62 6.57 -3.29
CA SER A 109 2.43 7.04 -2.15
C SER A 109 3.91 6.65 -2.21
N GLY A 110 4.34 5.88 -3.22
CA GLY A 110 5.73 5.47 -3.36
C GLY A 110 6.17 5.31 -4.82
N LEU A 111 7.48 5.16 -5.02
CA LEU A 111 8.14 5.15 -6.33
C LEU A 111 9.24 4.09 -6.46
N THR A 112 9.25 3.06 -5.60
CA THR A 112 10.29 2.02 -5.59
C THR A 112 10.46 1.29 -6.94
N GLY A 113 9.39 1.18 -7.73
CA GLY A 113 9.40 0.62 -9.09
C GLY A 113 9.70 1.64 -10.19
N GLY A 114 10.06 2.88 -9.84
CA GLY A 114 10.38 3.96 -10.76
C GLY A 114 9.38 5.12 -10.71
N ASN A 115 9.83 6.29 -11.20
CA ASN A 115 9.04 7.53 -11.23
C ASN A 115 8.26 7.75 -12.53
N GLY A 116 8.45 6.88 -13.54
CA GLY A 116 7.69 6.92 -14.78
C GLY A 116 6.30 6.32 -14.62
N LEU A 117 5.32 6.84 -15.37
CA LEU A 117 3.97 6.31 -15.42
C LEU A 117 3.50 6.17 -16.88
N ALA A 118 3.75 4.99 -17.46
CA ALA A 118 3.29 4.65 -18.80
C ALA A 118 1.86 4.09 -18.74
N THR A 119 0.86 4.96 -18.92
CA THR A 119 -0.57 4.60 -18.90
C THR A 119 -1.32 5.30 -20.03
N THR A 120 -2.63 5.10 -20.12
CA THR A 120 -3.50 5.79 -21.08
C THR A 120 -4.60 6.57 -20.34
N VAL A 121 -5.30 7.44 -21.06
CA VAL A 121 -6.47 8.13 -20.52
C VAL A 121 -7.70 7.22 -20.34
N LEU A 122 -7.70 6.03 -20.94
CA LEU A 122 -8.88 5.17 -21.07
C LEU A 122 -9.46 4.68 -19.72
N PRO A 123 -8.67 4.28 -18.71
CA PRO A 123 -9.21 4.02 -17.38
C PRO A 123 -9.99 5.20 -16.80
N PHE A 124 -9.50 6.42 -17.00
CA PHE A 124 -10.10 7.62 -16.43
C PHE A 124 -11.41 7.97 -17.12
N ILE A 125 -11.41 8.05 -18.45
CA ILE A 125 -12.59 8.53 -19.20
C ILE A 125 -13.65 7.45 -19.43
N LEU A 126 -13.29 6.15 -19.41
CA LEU A 126 -14.24 5.05 -19.66
C LEU A 126 -14.67 4.33 -18.38
N ARG A 127 -13.84 4.33 -17.33
CA ARG A 127 -14.17 3.73 -16.02
C ARG A 127 -14.29 4.73 -14.90
N GLY A 128 -14.01 6.02 -15.12
CA GLY A 128 -14.08 7.01 -14.04
C GLY A 128 -13.10 6.75 -12.90
N VAL A 129 -11.95 6.09 -13.18
CA VAL A 129 -10.98 5.79 -12.11
C VAL A 129 -10.25 7.05 -11.67
N ASN A 130 -9.81 7.08 -10.41
CA ASN A 130 -9.05 8.20 -9.86
C ASN A 130 -7.62 7.81 -9.49
N LEU A 131 -6.67 8.71 -9.76
CA LEU A 131 -5.31 8.66 -9.24
C LEU A 131 -5.15 9.73 -8.17
N LEU A 132 -5.05 9.32 -6.91
CA LEU A 132 -4.95 10.20 -5.75
C LEU A 132 -3.49 10.28 -5.29
N GLY A 133 -2.86 11.44 -5.47
CA GLY A 133 -1.51 11.69 -4.97
C GLY A 133 -1.48 11.85 -3.46
N ILE A 134 -0.61 11.11 -2.77
CA ILE A 134 -0.46 11.16 -1.32
C ILE A 134 0.88 11.80 -0.96
N ASP A 135 0.84 13.01 -0.42
CA ASP A 135 1.99 13.66 0.21
C ASP A 135 1.81 13.72 1.73
N SER A 136 2.82 13.23 2.47
CA SER A 136 2.85 13.27 3.93
C SER A 136 3.68 14.43 4.49
N VAL A 137 4.49 15.08 3.64
CA VAL A 137 5.46 16.10 4.06
C VAL A 137 4.72 17.40 4.37
N GLN A 138 3.96 17.93 3.42
CA GLN A 138 3.28 19.22 3.53
C GLN A 138 1.84 19.11 4.00
N THR A 139 1.43 17.96 4.54
CA THR A 139 0.07 17.78 5.07
C THR A 139 -0.24 18.83 6.14
N PRO A 140 -1.31 19.64 5.97
CA PRO A 140 -1.72 20.65 6.95
C PRO A 140 -1.92 20.05 8.35
N ILE A 141 -1.53 20.79 9.39
CA ILE A 141 -1.51 20.27 10.78
C ILE A 141 -2.88 19.78 11.26
N ALA A 142 -3.97 20.44 10.86
CA ALA A 142 -5.33 20.02 11.20
C ALA A 142 -5.64 18.62 10.64
N ILE A 143 -5.32 18.39 9.36
CA ILE A 143 -5.49 17.09 8.71
C ILE A 143 -4.56 16.05 9.36
N ARG A 144 -3.30 16.41 9.63
CA ARG A 144 -2.34 15.51 10.30
C ARG A 144 -2.85 15.02 11.66
N ARG A 145 -3.41 15.91 12.48
CA ARG A 145 -3.98 15.56 13.81
C ARG A 145 -5.20 14.66 13.68
N ALA A 146 -6.09 14.94 12.73
CA ALA A 146 -7.23 14.08 12.44
C ALA A 146 -6.77 12.67 12.02
N MET A 147 -5.75 12.57 11.17
CA MET A 147 -5.19 11.29 10.75
C MET A 147 -4.56 10.51 11.91
N TRP A 148 -3.82 11.16 12.79
CA TRP A 148 -3.31 10.51 14.00
C TRP A 148 -4.42 9.98 14.91
N THR A 149 -5.54 10.71 15.01
CA THR A 149 -6.71 10.24 15.76
C THR A 149 -7.28 8.97 15.14
N ARG A 150 -7.41 8.92 13.81
CA ARG A 150 -7.85 7.73 13.09
C ARG A 150 -6.90 6.55 13.29
N ILE A 151 -5.59 6.77 13.16
CA ILE A 151 -4.56 5.73 13.37
C ILE A 151 -4.61 5.17 14.80
N ALA A 152 -4.94 5.99 15.79
CA ALA A 152 -5.10 5.55 17.18
C ALA A 152 -6.46 4.85 17.45
N THR A 153 -7.41 4.92 16.51
CA THR A 153 -8.78 4.42 16.69
C THR A 153 -9.18 3.48 15.56
N ASP A 154 -9.93 3.94 14.56
CA ASP A 154 -10.55 3.11 13.54
C ASP A 154 -9.56 2.57 12.50
N LEU A 155 -8.44 3.25 12.28
CA LEU A 155 -7.33 2.80 11.42
C LEU A 155 -6.18 2.19 12.21
N ARG A 156 -6.39 1.70 13.44
CA ARG A 156 -5.34 0.99 14.18
C ARG A 156 -5.21 -0.45 13.65
N PRO A 157 -4.07 -0.88 13.07
CA PRO A 157 -3.86 -2.28 12.72
C PRO A 157 -3.94 -3.17 13.97
N SER A 158 -4.72 -4.25 13.90
CA SER A 158 -4.86 -5.20 15.02
C SER A 158 -3.56 -5.93 15.34
N TRP A 159 -2.72 -6.19 14.35
CA TRP A 159 -1.46 -6.90 14.51
C TRP A 159 -0.39 -6.09 15.27
N LEU A 160 -0.58 -4.79 15.50
CA LEU A 160 0.37 -4.00 16.32
C LEU A 160 0.48 -4.52 17.75
N ASP A 161 -0.51 -5.26 18.24
CA ASP A 161 -0.50 -5.89 19.55
C ASP A 161 0.30 -7.21 19.58
N THR A 162 0.54 -7.83 18.43
CA THR A 162 1.11 -9.18 18.31
C THR A 162 2.45 -9.22 17.59
N GLU A 163 2.69 -8.33 16.64
CA GLU A 163 3.94 -8.23 15.90
C GLU A 163 4.87 -7.23 16.58
N HIS A 164 6.03 -7.71 17.03
CA HIS A 164 7.05 -6.85 17.60
C HIS A 164 7.91 -6.25 16.48
N ALA A 165 8.02 -4.92 16.46
CA ALA A 165 9.01 -4.27 15.63
C ALA A 165 10.42 -4.69 16.07
N GLN A 166 11.34 -4.84 15.11
CA GLN A 166 12.75 -4.97 15.45
C GLN A 166 13.20 -3.65 16.11
N ILE A 167 13.68 -3.73 17.35
CA ILE A 167 14.22 -2.59 18.09
C ILE A 167 15.74 -2.57 17.91
N ILE A 168 16.30 -1.43 17.52
CA ILE A 168 17.74 -1.22 17.36
C ILE A 168 18.19 0.05 18.08
N GLY A 169 19.49 0.11 18.42
CA GLY A 169 20.14 1.35 18.83
C GLY A 169 20.57 2.22 17.64
N LEU A 170 21.18 3.37 17.96
CA LEU A 170 21.71 4.30 16.94
C LEU A 170 22.91 3.72 16.18
N ALA A 171 23.67 2.80 16.79
CA ALA A 171 24.87 2.24 16.19
C ALA A 171 24.56 1.32 14.99
N GLU A 172 23.38 0.70 14.97
CA GLU A 172 22.93 -0.22 13.91
C GLU A 172 22.26 0.47 12.72
N LEU A 173 22.04 1.79 12.81
CA LEU A 173 21.40 2.59 11.75
C LEU A 173 22.05 2.39 10.37
N PRO A 174 23.39 2.46 10.21
CA PRO A 174 24.01 2.31 8.89
C PRO A 174 23.63 1.00 8.19
N VAL A 175 23.67 -0.12 8.93
CA VAL A 175 23.32 -1.45 8.40
C VAL A 175 21.83 -1.51 8.02
N GLN A 176 20.94 -0.92 8.82
CA GLN A 176 19.52 -0.90 8.50
C GLN A 176 19.17 0.01 7.32
N LEU A 177 19.90 1.12 7.16
CA LEU A 177 19.77 2.00 6.00
C LEU A 177 20.21 1.31 4.71
N ASP A 178 21.26 0.49 4.74
CA ASP A 178 21.65 -0.33 3.60
C ASP A 178 20.58 -1.40 3.28
N ASN A 179 20.00 -2.02 4.31
CA ASN A 179 18.95 -3.02 4.16
C ASN A 179 17.65 -2.45 3.55
N ILE A 180 17.24 -1.24 3.93
CA ILE A 180 16.05 -0.59 3.34
C ILE A 180 16.30 -0.23 1.87
N LEU A 181 17.47 0.31 1.53
CA LEU A 181 17.83 0.64 0.13
C LEU A 181 17.94 -0.61 -0.74
N ALA A 182 18.46 -1.71 -0.19
CA ALA A 182 18.52 -3.01 -0.86
C ALA A 182 17.16 -3.75 -0.91
N GLY A 183 16.08 -3.15 -0.39
CA GLY A 183 14.75 -3.76 -0.36
C GLY A 183 14.65 -5.00 0.55
N LYS A 184 15.62 -5.22 1.45
CA LYS A 184 15.70 -6.41 2.32
C LYS A 184 14.79 -6.29 3.54
N MET A 185 14.48 -5.06 3.98
CA MET A 185 13.63 -4.81 5.15
C MET A 185 12.19 -5.34 4.97
N GLN A 186 11.64 -5.95 6.02
CA GLN A 186 10.25 -6.38 6.12
C GLN A 186 9.60 -5.66 7.30
N GLY A 187 8.43 -5.07 7.10
CA GLY A 187 7.71 -4.34 8.15
C GLY A 187 8.41 -3.05 8.55
N ARG A 188 8.69 -2.90 9.85
CA ARG A 188 9.18 -1.67 10.49
C ARG A 188 10.30 -1.97 11.48
N VAL A 189 11.28 -1.08 11.50
CA VAL A 189 12.33 -1.02 12.52
C VAL A 189 12.03 0.17 13.43
N LEU A 190 12.09 -0.05 14.74
CA LEU A 190 12.00 0.99 15.76
C LEU A 190 13.42 1.29 16.25
N VAL A 191 13.79 2.57 16.25
CA VAL A 191 15.08 3.01 16.77
C VAL A 191 14.84 3.55 18.17
N ASP A 192 15.44 2.92 19.18
CA ASP A 192 15.47 3.44 20.54
C ASP A 192 16.78 4.24 20.73
N PRO A 193 16.70 5.58 20.88
CA PRO A 193 17.89 6.40 21.02
C PRO A 193 18.59 6.23 22.39
N ASN A 194 18.02 5.43 23.30
CA ASN A 194 18.57 5.17 24.63
C ASN A 194 19.28 3.81 24.76
N LEU A 195 19.32 3.00 23.68
CA LEU A 195 20.10 1.76 23.61
C LEU A 195 21.59 2.02 23.34
#